data_AF-A0A2P5LIH3-F1
#
_entry.id   AF-A0A2P5LIH3-F1
#
_cell.length_a   1.000
_cell.length_b   1.000
_cell.length_c   1.000
_cell.angle_alpha   90.00
_cell.angle_beta   90.00
_cell.angle_gamma   90.00
#
_symmetry.space_group_name_H-M   'P 1'
#
loop_
_entity.id
_entity.type
_entity.pdbx_description
1 polymer ?
#
loop_
_entity_poly.entity_id
_entity_poly.type
_entity_poly.pdbx_seq_one_letter_code
_entity_poly.pdbx_strand_id
1 'polypeptide(L)'
;MNNLQTAIAPLGKPYTVTRSRLGAITKVMEERYVCDLTALKELSQSIGEKLRSVPDQVKNPEFSFLISFNDQTHHDGVSQELQDLQTIPIGKQTERVVLRWTIFHRIDGIDNELTLTIRISNPVNPLVYLQAALSKSANDIDNIEFEMGATCTTVDGATHAFADEIFLRVQNWIKARFKPHPYVSIGELYSKYEWYLDHINLVVFPVLAVAIVSILVSANYATNIVLAANPVIFCLYFVLQPLAGRVNRKMAKWAKKSKYISLFQITNGDKDALAKMAATAKNSFIKLAFTTTASFALNVAAGVVCWKLTT
;
A
#
# COMPACT_ATOMS: atom_id res chain seq x y z
N MET A 1 24.67 55.83 35.79
CA MET A 1 25.86 54.96 35.63
C MET A 1 25.94 54.11 36.89
N ASN A 2 25.81 52.79 36.96
CA ASN A 2 25.63 51.69 36.02
C ASN A 2 24.79 50.64 36.78
N ASN A 3 23.58 50.32 36.33
CA ASN A 3 22.80 49.18 36.82
C ASN A 3 21.94 48.60 35.69
N LEU A 4 22.60 48.35 34.55
CA LEU A 4 22.03 47.65 33.39
C LEU A 4 22.79 46.35 33.06
N GLN A 5 23.72 45.92 33.92
CA GLN A 5 24.52 44.71 33.70
C GLN A 5 23.94 43.43 34.33
N THR A 6 22.77 43.48 34.98
CA THR A 6 22.16 42.32 35.66
C THR A 6 20.79 41.91 35.13
N ALA A 7 20.33 42.45 34.00
CA ALA A 7 19.02 42.15 33.42
C ALA A 7 19.08 41.56 31.99
N ILE A 8 20.11 40.79 31.67
CA ILE A 8 20.07 39.89 30.51
C ILE A 8 19.72 38.51 31.08
N ALA A 9 18.42 38.19 31.02
CA ALA A 9 17.94 36.82 31.18
C ALA A 9 18.78 35.88 30.30
N PRO A 10 19.13 34.67 30.75
CA PRO A 10 19.77 33.68 29.90
C PRO A 10 18.74 33.13 28.91
N LEU A 11 18.32 33.98 27.96
CA LEU A 11 17.56 33.60 26.79
C LEU A 11 18.51 32.84 25.87
N GLY A 12 18.21 31.57 25.68
CA GLY A 12 18.85 30.72 24.68
C GLY A 12 20.21 30.19 25.12
N LYS A 13 20.23 29.25 26.06
CA LYS A 13 21.11 28.09 25.81
C LYS A 13 20.62 27.50 24.48
N PRO A 14 21.43 27.46 23.41
CA PRO A 14 21.04 26.68 22.26
C PRO A 14 20.82 25.27 22.79
N TYR A 15 19.70 24.65 22.41
CA TYR A 15 19.52 23.22 22.55
C TYR A 15 20.83 22.59 22.08
N THR A 16 21.61 22.03 22.99
CA THR A 16 22.71 21.15 22.63
C THR A 16 22.02 19.89 22.12
N VAL A 17 21.59 19.96 20.87
CA VAL A 17 21.34 18.76 20.08
C VAL A 17 22.72 18.13 20.01
N THR A 18 22.92 17.09 20.79
CA THR A 18 23.96 16.09 20.60
C THR A 18 23.69 15.42 19.25
N ARG A 19 23.86 16.18 18.16
CA ARG A 19 23.83 15.65 16.80
C ARG A 19 24.95 14.64 16.75
N SER A 20 24.61 13.42 16.35
CA SER A 20 25.64 12.47 16.00
C SER A 20 26.57 13.08 14.95
N ARG A 21 27.87 12.86 15.12
CA ARG A 21 28.88 13.20 14.11
C ARG A 21 28.81 12.31 12.86
N LEU A 22 28.10 11.18 12.93
CA LEU A 22 28.09 10.15 11.89
C LEU A 22 26.97 10.33 10.85
N GLY A 23 26.10 11.32 11.04
CA GLY A 23 24.98 11.58 10.13
C GLY A 23 23.88 10.52 10.21
N ALA A 24 22.80 10.76 9.49
CA ALA A 24 21.63 9.88 9.45
C ALA A 24 21.61 9.03 8.17
N ILE A 25 21.45 7.73 8.33
CA ILE A 25 21.27 6.78 7.23
C ILE A 25 19.81 6.34 7.22
N THR A 26 19.15 6.49 6.07
CA THR A 26 17.74 6.16 5.90
C THR A 26 17.57 5.08 4.86
N LYS A 27 16.67 4.12 5.12
CA LYS A 27 16.24 3.13 4.14
C LYS A 27 14.71 3.03 4.11
N VAL A 28 14.16 3.18 2.92
CA VAL A 28 12.73 3.01 2.64
C VAL A 28 12.46 1.58 2.17
N MET A 29 11.43 0.95 2.73
CA MET A 29 11.00 -0.40 2.41
C MET A 29 9.57 -0.36 1.86
N GLU A 30 9.43 -0.80 0.61
CA GLU A 30 8.15 -0.76 -0.13
C GLU A 30 7.24 -1.97 0.16
N GLU A 31 7.78 -3.03 0.76
CA GLU A 31 7.04 -4.26 1.03
C GLU A 31 5.85 -4.02 1.97
N ARG A 32 4.66 -4.40 1.52
CA ARG A 32 3.41 -4.26 2.28
C ARG A 32 3.18 -5.47 3.18
N TYR A 33 2.78 -5.22 4.42
CA TYR A 33 2.47 -6.24 5.42
C TYR A 33 1.32 -5.80 6.33
N VAL A 34 0.67 -6.75 6.99
CA VAL A 34 -0.32 -6.50 8.04
C VAL A 34 0.43 -6.26 9.35
N CYS A 35 0.22 -5.09 9.93
CA CYS A 35 0.81 -4.66 11.17
C CYS A 35 -0.22 -4.78 12.30
N ASP A 36 -0.03 -5.80 13.12
CA ASP A 36 -0.76 -6.01 14.37
C ASP A 36 0.04 -5.46 15.56
N LEU A 37 -0.63 -5.24 16.69
CA LEU A 37 0.05 -4.80 17.91
C LEU A 37 1.10 -5.83 18.39
N THR A 38 0.83 -7.13 18.24
CA THR A 38 1.81 -8.18 18.53
C THR A 38 3.05 -8.07 17.65
N ALA A 39 2.86 -7.74 16.37
CA ALA A 39 3.97 -7.53 15.44
C ALA A 39 4.84 -6.33 15.85
N LEU A 40 4.23 -5.24 16.33
CA LEU A 40 4.93 -4.07 16.88
C LEU A 40 5.71 -4.42 18.16
N LYS A 41 5.15 -5.25 19.04
CA LYS A 41 5.83 -5.76 20.24
C LYS A 41 7.05 -6.61 19.89
N GLU A 42 6.91 -7.52 18.93
CA GLU A 42 8.03 -8.34 18.47
C GLU A 42 9.13 -7.49 17.81
N LEU A 43 8.75 -6.45 17.05
CA LEU A 43 9.71 -5.51 16.48
C LEU A 43 10.48 -4.78 17.60
N SER A 44 9.76 -4.27 18.59
CA SER A 44 10.38 -3.49 19.66
C SER A 44 11.28 -4.33 20.57
N GLN A 45 10.93 -5.58 20.80
CA GLN A 45 11.78 -6.54 21.50
C GLN A 45 13.04 -6.88 20.69
N SER A 46 12.90 -7.27 19.41
CA SER A 46 14.03 -7.65 18.56
C SER A 46 15.06 -6.52 18.36
N ILE A 47 14.55 -5.30 18.17
CA ILE A 47 15.39 -4.10 18.08
C ILE A 47 15.98 -3.76 19.45
N GLY A 48 15.17 -3.80 20.52
CA GLY A 48 15.64 -3.56 21.88
C GLY A 48 16.76 -4.50 22.33
N GLU A 49 16.68 -5.78 21.99
CA GLU A 49 17.74 -6.77 22.24
C GLU A 49 19.03 -6.43 21.49
N LYS A 50 18.92 -6.06 20.20
CA LYS A 50 20.09 -5.66 19.42
C LYS A 50 20.75 -4.41 19.99
N LEU A 51 19.93 -3.45 20.38
CA LEU A 51 20.37 -2.21 20.97
C LEU A 51 21.07 -2.43 22.32
N ARG A 52 20.60 -3.35 23.16
CA ARG A 52 21.28 -3.74 24.41
C ARG A 52 22.62 -4.46 24.20
N SER A 53 22.85 -5.02 23.02
CA SER A 53 24.12 -5.69 22.68
C SER A 53 25.24 -4.73 22.23
N VAL A 54 24.97 -3.42 22.19
CA VAL A 54 25.97 -2.41 21.81
C VAL A 54 27.02 -2.28 22.93
N PRO A 55 28.32 -2.45 22.62
CA PRO A 55 29.39 -2.27 23.61
C PRO A 55 29.48 -0.81 24.09
N ASP A 56 29.97 -0.61 25.31
CA ASP A 56 30.19 0.70 25.94
C ASP A 56 28.93 1.59 26.06
N GLN A 57 27.80 0.97 26.40
CA GLN A 57 26.59 1.70 26.77
C GLN A 57 26.74 2.48 28.08
N VAL A 58 26.39 3.76 28.03
CA VAL A 58 26.41 4.66 29.19
C VAL A 58 25.07 4.65 29.92
N LYS A 59 23.97 4.39 29.20
CA LYS A 59 22.59 4.37 29.73
C LYS A 59 21.75 3.28 29.09
N ASN A 60 20.71 2.85 29.82
CA ASN A 60 19.67 1.97 29.28
C ASN A 60 18.98 2.64 28.07
N PRO A 61 18.59 1.86 27.05
CA PRO A 61 17.90 2.37 25.88
C PRO A 61 16.54 2.95 26.27
N GLU A 62 16.30 4.20 25.89
CA GLU A 62 14.99 4.84 26.01
C GLU A 62 14.14 4.49 24.78
N PHE A 63 12.90 4.08 24.99
CA PHE A 63 11.97 3.75 23.91
C PHE A 63 10.68 4.56 24.04
N SER A 64 10.28 5.19 22.94
CA SER A 64 8.99 5.85 22.79
C SER A 64 8.29 5.42 21.51
N PHE A 65 6.96 5.45 21.54
CA PHE A 65 6.13 5.21 20.36
C PHE A 65 5.05 6.29 20.24
N LEU A 66 4.68 6.59 19.01
CA LEU A 66 3.59 7.50 18.65
C LEU A 66 2.68 6.79 17.65
N ILE A 67 1.43 6.59 18.01
CA ILE A 67 0.38 6.09 17.12
C ILE A 67 -0.49 7.28 16.72
N SER A 68 -0.56 7.56 15.43
CA SER A 68 -1.41 8.60 14.85
C SER A 68 -2.62 7.97 14.19
N PHE A 69 -3.77 8.55 14.45
CA PHE A 69 -5.06 8.12 13.91
C PHE A 69 -5.56 9.09 12.85
N ASN A 70 -6.47 8.61 11.99
CA ASN A 70 -7.06 9.38 10.88
C ASN A 70 -7.80 10.66 11.34
N ASP A 71 -8.23 10.73 12.60
CA ASP A 71 -8.84 11.93 13.19
C ASP A 71 -7.83 12.97 13.71
N GLN A 72 -6.55 12.84 13.30
CA GLN A 72 -5.43 13.66 13.74
C GLN A 72 -5.16 13.59 15.25
N THR A 73 -5.71 12.59 15.94
CA THR A 73 -5.33 12.34 17.33
C THR A 73 -4.08 11.48 17.38
N HIS A 74 -3.27 11.75 18.41
CA HIS A 74 -2.02 11.05 18.66
C HIS A 74 -2.07 10.38 20.02
N HIS A 75 -1.56 9.15 20.07
CA HIS A 75 -1.29 8.44 21.31
C HIS A 75 0.22 8.24 21.42
N ASP A 76 0.82 9.02 22.32
CA ASP A 76 2.22 8.87 22.71
C ASP A 76 2.32 7.93 23.90
N GLY A 77 3.33 7.07 23.87
CA GLY A 77 3.61 6.21 25.01
C GLY A 77 5.04 5.69 25.10
N VAL A 78 5.32 5.03 26.22
CA VAL A 78 6.65 4.49 26.60
C VAL A 78 6.58 2.96 26.66
N SER A 79 7.73 2.27 26.73
CA SER A 79 7.80 0.79 26.58
C SER A 79 6.82 -0.04 27.43
N GLN A 80 6.44 0.44 28.61
CA GLN A 80 5.48 -0.23 29.50
C GLN A 80 4.06 -0.20 28.91
N GLU A 81 3.66 0.92 28.32
CA GLU A 81 2.31 1.12 27.77
C GLU A 81 2.09 0.35 26.46
N LEU A 82 3.17 0.04 25.73
CA LEU A 82 3.09 -0.83 24.56
C LEU A 82 2.77 -2.28 24.97
N GLN A 83 3.17 -2.70 26.18
CA GLN A 83 2.92 -4.06 26.68
C GLN A 83 1.45 -4.26 27.07
N ASP A 84 0.81 -3.21 27.58
CA ASP A 84 -0.59 -3.25 28.00
C ASP A 84 -1.54 -2.97 26.83
N LEU A 85 -2.32 -3.98 26.46
CA LEU A 85 -3.31 -3.91 25.36
C LEU A 85 -4.46 -2.91 25.60
N GLN A 86 -4.64 -2.44 26.84
CA GLN A 86 -5.80 -1.67 27.27
C GLN A 86 -5.65 -0.15 27.12
N THR A 87 -4.44 0.35 26.89
CA THR A 87 -4.11 1.79 26.80
C THR A 87 -4.38 2.37 25.42
N ILE A 88 -4.38 1.54 24.38
CA ILE A 88 -4.55 2.01 23.00
C ILE A 88 -6.03 2.25 22.71
N PRO A 89 -6.43 3.46 22.26
CA PRO A 89 -7.83 3.80 22.06
C PRO A 89 -8.50 2.90 21.02
N ILE A 90 -9.57 2.23 21.46
CA ILE A 90 -10.34 1.28 20.67
C ILE A 90 -11.30 2.03 19.75
N GLY A 91 -11.25 1.76 18.44
CA GLY A 91 -12.27 2.20 17.45
C GLY A 91 -11.80 3.23 16.43
N LYS A 92 -10.57 3.74 16.52
CA LYS A 92 -10.04 4.73 15.55
C LYS A 92 -9.12 4.09 14.51
N GLN A 93 -9.22 4.51 13.26
CA GLN A 93 -8.35 3.96 12.21
C GLN A 93 -6.91 4.45 12.37
N THR A 94 -5.95 3.53 12.38
CA THR A 94 -4.52 3.89 12.47
C THR A 94 -4.00 4.32 11.11
N GLU A 95 -3.30 5.45 11.09
CA GLU A 95 -2.72 6.04 9.88
C GLU A 95 -1.20 5.86 9.86
N ARG A 96 -0.56 6.07 11.01
CA ARG A 96 0.90 6.06 11.14
C ARG A 96 1.32 5.59 12.53
N VAL A 97 2.41 4.83 12.57
CA VAL A 97 3.10 4.43 13.80
C VAL A 97 4.56 4.86 13.70
N VAL A 98 5.05 5.57 14.70
CA VAL A 98 6.46 5.95 14.81
C VAL A 98 7.02 5.30 16.06
N LEU A 99 8.08 4.52 15.90
CA LEU A 99 8.83 3.88 16.98
C LEU A 99 10.20 4.55 17.05
N ARG A 100 10.60 5.01 18.23
CA ARG A 100 11.87 5.68 18.44
C ARG A 100 12.64 5.03 19.60
N TRP A 101 13.91 4.74 19.36
CA TRP A 101 14.86 4.37 20.39
C TRP A 101 15.99 5.39 20.45
N THR A 102 16.39 5.74 21.67
CA THR A 102 17.52 6.64 21.93
C THR A 102 18.50 5.95 22.87
N ILE A 103 19.79 5.94 22.52
CA ILE A 103 20.86 5.29 23.26
C ILE A 103 22.06 6.22 23.35
N PHE A 104 22.71 6.21 24.51
CA PHE A 104 23.98 6.88 24.72
C PHE A 104 25.09 5.84 24.79
N HIS A 105 26.05 5.93 23.86
CA HIS A 105 27.20 5.03 23.78
C HIS A 105 28.48 5.83 23.56
N ARG A 106 29.63 5.23 23.86
CA ARG A 106 30.93 5.88 23.65
C ARG A 106 31.58 5.38 22.38
N ILE A 107 31.96 6.30 21.51
CA ILE A 107 32.84 6.04 20.36
C ILE A 107 34.16 6.75 20.65
N ASP A 108 35.26 6.00 20.69
CA ASP A 108 36.61 6.53 20.92
C ASP A 108 36.72 7.41 22.20
N GLY A 109 35.98 7.02 23.26
CA GLY A 109 35.97 7.73 24.54
C GLY A 109 35.09 8.99 24.59
N ILE A 110 34.39 9.33 23.50
CA ILE A 110 33.47 10.46 23.41
C ILE A 110 32.02 9.95 23.48
N ASP A 111 31.20 10.58 24.31
CA ASP A 111 29.78 10.28 24.40
C ASP A 111 29.07 10.65 23.08
N ASN A 112 28.34 9.69 22.51
CA ASN A 112 27.59 9.83 21.27
C ASN A 112 26.15 9.34 21.46
N GLU A 113 25.21 10.05 20.84
CA GLU A 113 23.80 9.71 20.84
C GLU A 113 23.47 8.91 19.57
N LEU A 114 22.85 7.75 19.76
CA LEU A 114 22.31 6.91 18.70
C LEU A 114 20.79 6.92 18.77
N THR A 115 20.18 7.41 17.68
CA THR A 115 18.72 7.48 17.54
C THR A 115 18.31 6.56 16.39
N LEU A 116 17.46 5.59 16.70
CA LEU A 116 16.80 4.75 15.72
C LEU A 116 15.33 5.16 15.63
N THR A 117 14.86 5.49 14.43
CA THR A 117 13.45 5.80 14.18
C THR A 117 12.91 4.87 13.11
N ILE A 118 11.87 4.10 13.45
CA ILE A 118 11.11 3.29 12.50
C ILE A 118 9.73 3.93 12.33
N ARG A 119 9.39 4.31 11.10
CA ARG A 119 8.09 4.88 10.75
C ARG A 119 7.36 3.87 9.87
N ILE A 120 6.13 3.54 10.27
CA ILE A 120 5.23 2.67 9.50
C ILE A 120 4.03 3.52 9.17
N SER A 121 3.63 3.59 7.91
CA SER A 121 2.53 4.41 7.46
C SER A 121 1.72 3.68 6.41
N ASN A 122 0.42 3.96 6.37
CA ASN A 122 -0.41 3.55 5.25
C ASN A 122 0.08 4.26 3.97
N PRO A 123 0.05 3.60 2.81
CA PRO A 123 0.44 4.22 1.55
C PRO A 123 -0.46 5.41 1.25
N VAL A 124 0.14 6.56 0.97
CA VAL A 124 -0.57 7.83 0.81
C VAL A 124 -1.43 7.86 -0.45
N ASN A 125 -2.56 8.56 -0.36
CA ASN A 125 -3.44 8.81 -1.49
C ASN A 125 -2.66 9.56 -2.60
N PRO A 126 -2.66 9.10 -3.85
CA PRO A 126 -1.91 9.75 -4.94
C PRO A 126 -2.31 11.21 -5.20
N LEU A 127 -3.48 11.66 -4.74
CA LEU A 127 -3.86 13.07 -4.78
C LEU A 127 -3.07 13.92 -3.77
N VAL A 128 -2.82 13.40 -2.58
CA VAL A 128 -1.99 14.06 -1.55
C VAL A 128 -0.54 14.09 -2.03
N TYR A 129 -0.07 13.01 -2.66
CA TYR A 129 1.22 12.98 -3.35
C TYR A 129 1.33 14.09 -4.41
N LEU A 130 0.33 14.23 -5.30
CA LEU A 130 0.34 15.26 -6.34
C LEU A 130 0.32 16.68 -5.74
N GLN A 131 -0.50 16.91 -4.70
CA GLN A 131 -0.57 18.19 -4.00
C GLN A 131 0.76 18.56 -3.34
N ALA A 132 1.42 17.59 -2.73
CA ALA A 132 2.67 17.78 -2.04
C ALA A 132 3.87 17.84 -3.03
N ALA A 133 3.81 17.17 -4.18
CA ALA A 133 4.77 17.36 -5.29
C ALA A 133 4.66 18.73 -5.96
N LEU A 134 3.46 19.35 -5.90
CA LEU A 134 3.20 20.72 -6.34
C LEU A 134 3.45 21.74 -5.21
N SER A 135 3.68 21.28 -3.98
CA SER A 135 4.04 22.11 -2.84
C SER A 135 5.49 22.59 -2.97
N LYS A 136 5.75 23.86 -2.68
CA LYS A 136 7.09 24.47 -2.74
C LYS A 136 7.90 24.31 -1.44
N SER A 137 7.36 23.62 -0.42
CA SER A 137 8.04 23.39 0.85
C SER A 137 8.90 22.12 0.77
N ALA A 138 10.22 22.27 0.98
CA ALA A 138 11.15 21.14 1.02
C ALA A 138 10.78 20.10 2.09
N ASN A 139 10.18 20.53 3.21
CA ASN A 139 9.71 19.65 4.28
C ASN A 139 8.58 18.70 3.84
N ASP A 140 7.74 19.11 2.89
CA ASP A 140 6.65 18.26 2.41
C ASP A 140 7.21 17.18 1.48
N ILE A 141 8.21 17.51 0.66
CA ILE A 141 8.86 16.57 -0.26
C ILE A 141 9.60 15.46 0.49
N ASP A 142 10.31 15.80 1.57
CA ASP A 142 10.96 14.81 2.42
C ASP A 142 9.90 13.89 3.07
N ASN A 143 8.83 14.45 3.65
CA ASN A 143 7.72 13.67 4.20
C ASN A 143 7.07 12.72 3.18
N ILE A 144 6.96 13.14 1.91
CA ILE A 144 6.43 12.30 0.82
C ILE A 144 7.35 11.13 0.50
N GLU A 145 8.67 11.34 0.39
CA GLU A 145 9.61 10.26 0.08
C GLU A 145 9.58 9.17 1.18
N PHE A 146 9.36 9.60 2.43
CA PHE A 146 9.10 8.71 3.57
C PHE A 146 7.73 8.01 3.53
N GLU A 147 6.71 8.65 2.97
CA GLU A 147 5.33 8.16 2.89
C GLU A 147 5.05 7.26 1.66
N MET A 148 5.99 7.20 0.71
CA MET A 148 5.93 6.27 -0.42
C MET A 148 6.21 4.81 -0.01
N GLY A 149 6.98 4.61 1.06
CA GLY A 149 7.24 3.29 1.64
C GLY A 149 6.18 2.86 2.65
N ALA A 150 5.95 1.55 2.75
CA ALA A 150 5.17 0.99 3.86
C ALA A 150 5.92 1.14 5.20
N THR A 151 7.25 1.17 5.15
CA THR A 151 8.11 1.38 6.32
C THR A 151 9.35 2.16 5.95
N CYS A 152 9.68 3.18 6.74
CA CYS A 152 10.95 3.90 6.68
C CYS A 152 11.73 3.66 7.97
N THR A 153 13.00 3.27 7.84
CA THR A 153 13.92 3.14 8.97
C THR A 153 15.03 4.18 8.82
N THR A 154 15.27 4.96 9.88
CA THR A 154 16.34 5.95 9.95
C THR A 154 17.21 5.65 11.16
N VAL A 155 18.52 5.53 10.96
CA VAL A 155 19.52 5.35 12.00
C VAL A 155 20.45 6.56 11.99
N ASP A 156 20.45 7.31 13.08
CA ASP A 156 21.37 8.41 13.35
C ASP A 156 22.30 7.98 14.49
N GLY A 157 23.57 8.39 14.49
CA GLY A 157 24.48 7.95 15.57
C GLY A 157 25.35 6.75 15.32
N ALA A 158 25.25 6.11 14.15
CA ALA A 158 25.76 4.77 13.93
C ALA A 158 26.77 4.68 12.78
N THR A 159 27.61 3.65 12.83
CA THR A 159 28.40 3.24 11.67
C THR A 159 27.51 2.58 10.61
N HIS A 160 27.90 2.67 9.33
CA HIS A 160 27.17 2.03 8.22
C HIS A 160 26.89 0.55 8.46
N ALA A 161 27.87 -0.20 8.97
CA ALA A 161 27.73 -1.63 9.25
C ALA A 161 26.63 -1.91 10.29
N PHE A 162 26.53 -1.09 11.34
CA PHE A 162 25.48 -1.24 12.34
C PHE A 162 24.11 -0.86 11.77
N ALA A 163 24.04 0.21 10.98
CA ALA A 163 22.82 0.62 10.29
C ALA A 163 22.30 -0.49 9.35
N ASP A 164 23.20 -1.13 8.58
CA ASP A 164 22.85 -2.24 7.69
C ASP A 164 22.30 -3.45 8.43
N GLU A 165 22.84 -3.78 9.61
CA GLU A 165 22.31 -4.87 10.42
C GLU A 165 20.89 -4.56 10.94
N ILE A 166 20.65 -3.32 11.37
CA ILE A 166 19.31 -2.88 11.77
C ILE A 166 18.35 -2.94 10.59
N PHE A 167 18.76 -2.45 9.42
CA PHE A 167 17.95 -2.54 8.20
C PHE A 167 17.62 -3.99 7.83
N LEU A 168 18.58 -4.89 7.96
CA LEU A 168 18.37 -6.31 7.67
C LEU A 168 17.42 -6.96 8.67
N ARG A 169 17.49 -6.59 9.96
CA ARG A 169 16.52 -7.04 10.98
C ARG A 169 15.11 -6.56 10.68
N VAL A 170 14.94 -5.26 10.38
CA VAL A 170 13.62 -4.72 10.01
C VAL A 170 13.10 -5.38 8.74
N GLN A 171 13.95 -5.57 7.73
CA GLN A 171 13.56 -6.23 6.48
C GLN A 171 13.14 -7.69 6.70
N ASN A 172 13.88 -8.44 7.52
CA ASN A 172 13.52 -9.82 7.87
C ASN A 172 12.22 -9.89 8.67
N TRP A 173 12.02 -8.93 9.59
CA TRP A 173 10.76 -8.78 10.31
C TRP A 173 9.60 -8.53 9.35
N ILE A 174 9.73 -7.61 8.38
CA ILE A 174 8.69 -7.35 7.35
C ILE A 174 8.39 -8.64 6.55
N LYS A 175 9.42 -9.36 6.10
CA LYS A 175 9.27 -10.59 5.32
C LYS A 175 8.58 -11.71 6.09
N ALA A 176 8.76 -11.76 7.41
CA ALA A 176 8.13 -12.73 8.28
C ALA A 176 6.66 -12.42 8.60
N ARG A 177 6.16 -11.22 8.26
CA ARG A 177 4.76 -10.86 8.52
C ARG A 177 3.82 -11.38 7.45
N PHE A 178 2.56 -11.54 7.88
CA PHE A 178 1.47 -11.75 6.95
C PHE A 178 1.43 -10.57 5.99
N LYS A 179 1.68 -10.83 4.72
CA LYS A 179 1.40 -9.85 3.68
C LYS A 179 -0.10 -9.61 3.69
N PRO A 180 -0.60 -8.37 3.53
CA PRO A 180 -2.03 -8.13 3.45
C PRO A 180 -2.53 -9.02 2.33
N HIS A 181 -3.24 -10.10 2.71
CA HIS A 181 -3.82 -10.96 1.71
C HIS A 181 -4.69 -10.04 0.88
N PRO A 182 -4.43 -9.90 -0.42
CA PRO A 182 -5.36 -9.21 -1.26
C PRO A 182 -6.60 -10.09 -1.21
N TYR A 183 -7.60 -9.70 -0.41
CA TYR A 183 -8.95 -10.25 -0.52
C TYR A 183 -9.45 -10.13 -1.97
N VAL A 184 -8.78 -9.30 -2.77
CA VAL A 184 -8.85 -9.25 -4.23
C VAL A 184 -7.55 -9.80 -4.85
N SER A 185 -7.25 -11.09 -4.68
CA SER A 185 -6.14 -11.76 -5.39
C SER A 185 -6.26 -11.61 -6.91
N ILE A 186 -7.47 -11.34 -7.40
CA ILE A 186 -7.76 -11.08 -8.81
C ILE A 186 -7.07 -9.79 -9.28
N GLY A 187 -6.83 -8.78 -8.44
CA GLY A 187 -6.15 -7.55 -8.86
C GLY A 187 -4.66 -7.78 -9.14
N GLU A 188 -3.98 -8.49 -8.23
CA GLU A 188 -2.58 -8.89 -8.42
C GLU A 188 -2.43 -9.99 -9.46
N LEU A 189 -3.36 -10.95 -9.52
CA LEU A 189 -3.40 -11.99 -10.55
C LEU A 189 -3.71 -11.36 -11.93
N TYR A 190 -4.59 -10.36 -11.99
CA TYR A 190 -4.80 -9.56 -13.20
C TYR A 190 -3.51 -8.82 -13.55
N SER A 191 -2.85 -8.11 -12.63
CA SER A 191 -1.58 -7.44 -12.94
C SER A 191 -0.48 -8.40 -13.38
N LYS A 192 -0.40 -9.59 -12.77
CA LYS A 192 0.57 -10.64 -13.11
C LYS A 192 0.31 -11.24 -14.50
N TYR A 193 -0.95 -11.37 -14.87
CA TYR A 193 -1.39 -11.94 -16.14
C TYR A 193 -2.06 -10.91 -17.05
N GLU A 194 -1.74 -9.62 -16.91
CA GLU A 194 -2.47 -8.52 -17.57
C GLU A 194 -2.40 -8.71 -19.08
N TRP A 195 -1.20 -8.96 -19.58
CA TRP A 195 -0.96 -9.27 -20.98
C TRP A 195 -1.69 -10.54 -21.45
N TYR A 196 -1.76 -11.59 -20.64
CA TYR A 196 -2.45 -12.83 -21.01
C TYR A 196 -3.96 -12.63 -21.07
N LEU A 197 -4.54 -11.97 -20.08
CA LEU A 197 -5.97 -11.65 -20.03
C LEU A 197 -6.35 -10.67 -21.14
N ASP A 198 -5.48 -9.70 -21.43
CA ASP A 198 -5.66 -8.79 -22.54
C ASP A 198 -5.65 -9.52 -23.88
N HIS A 199 -4.70 -10.44 -24.07
CA HIS A 199 -4.60 -11.24 -25.29
C HIS A 199 -5.80 -12.19 -25.45
N ILE A 200 -6.21 -12.86 -24.37
CA ILE A 200 -7.39 -13.74 -24.38
C ILE A 200 -8.63 -12.94 -24.76
N ASN A 201 -8.87 -11.79 -24.14
CA ASN A 201 -10.07 -11.01 -24.39
C ASN A 201 -10.05 -10.31 -25.76
N LEU A 202 -8.90 -9.78 -26.21
CA LEU A 202 -8.82 -9.01 -27.46
C LEU A 202 -8.70 -9.87 -28.72
N VAL A 203 -8.13 -11.08 -28.61
CA VAL A 203 -7.81 -11.93 -29.77
C VAL A 203 -8.54 -13.27 -29.67
N VAL A 204 -8.29 -14.04 -28.61
CA VAL A 204 -8.79 -15.42 -28.51
C VAL A 204 -10.32 -15.44 -28.46
N PHE A 205 -10.93 -14.62 -27.62
CA PHE A 205 -12.38 -14.60 -27.43
C PHE A 205 -13.15 -14.18 -28.70
N PRO A 206 -12.80 -13.08 -29.41
CA PRO A 206 -13.42 -12.74 -30.68
C PRO A 206 -13.24 -13.81 -31.76
N VAL A 207 -12.04 -14.39 -31.90
CA VAL A 207 -11.77 -15.46 -32.88
C VAL A 207 -12.60 -16.70 -32.58
N LEU A 208 -12.66 -17.10 -31.31
CA LEU A 208 -13.39 -18.29 -30.88
C LEU A 208 -14.91 -18.10 -31.04
N ALA A 209 -15.43 -16.91 -30.76
CA ALA A 209 -16.82 -16.55 -31.03
C ALA A 209 -17.15 -16.63 -32.53
N VAL A 210 -16.28 -16.08 -33.40
CA VAL A 210 -16.43 -16.15 -34.86
C VAL A 210 -16.40 -17.59 -35.36
N ALA A 211 -15.49 -18.41 -34.83
CA ALA A 211 -15.38 -19.83 -35.17
C ALA A 211 -16.64 -20.61 -34.77
N ILE A 212 -17.15 -20.41 -33.55
CA ILE A 212 -18.39 -21.07 -33.08
C ILE A 212 -19.57 -20.68 -33.96
N VAL A 213 -19.74 -19.38 -34.25
CA VAL A 213 -20.84 -18.89 -35.09
C VAL A 213 -20.73 -19.44 -36.51
N SER A 214 -19.52 -19.50 -37.07
CA SER A 214 -19.28 -20.09 -38.39
C SER A 214 -19.66 -21.57 -38.45
N ILE A 215 -19.26 -22.36 -37.44
CA ILE A 215 -19.63 -23.79 -37.33
C ILE A 215 -21.15 -23.93 -37.24
N LEU A 216 -21.81 -23.17 -36.37
CA LEU A 216 -23.26 -23.23 -36.18
C LEU A 216 -24.02 -22.86 -37.47
N VAL A 217 -23.57 -21.85 -38.21
CA VAL A 217 -24.19 -21.45 -39.47
C VAL A 217 -23.97 -22.53 -40.55
N SER A 218 -22.77 -23.10 -40.63
CA SER A 218 -22.46 -24.17 -41.59
C SER A 218 -23.24 -25.47 -41.34
N ALA A 219 -23.56 -25.76 -40.08
CA ALA A 219 -24.26 -26.99 -39.70
C ALA A 219 -25.78 -26.93 -39.95
N ASN A 220 -26.37 -25.72 -39.94
CA ASN A 220 -27.82 -25.54 -39.96
C ASN A 220 -28.37 -24.94 -41.27
N TYR A 221 -27.53 -24.40 -42.14
CA TYR A 221 -27.96 -23.71 -43.36
C TYR A 221 -27.28 -24.22 -44.63
N ALA A 222 -27.96 -24.09 -45.76
CA ALA A 222 -27.44 -24.46 -47.07
C ALA A 222 -26.24 -23.57 -47.49
N THR A 223 -25.34 -24.12 -48.31
CA THR A 223 -24.04 -23.50 -48.67
C THR A 223 -24.15 -22.08 -49.21
N ASN A 224 -25.21 -21.76 -49.97
CA ASN A 224 -25.45 -20.42 -50.52
C ASN A 224 -25.73 -19.38 -49.42
N ILE A 225 -26.42 -19.78 -48.35
CA ILE A 225 -26.71 -18.93 -47.18
C ILE A 225 -25.44 -18.74 -46.34
N VAL A 226 -24.62 -19.78 -46.20
CA VAL A 226 -23.32 -19.71 -45.51
C VAL A 226 -22.39 -18.70 -46.20
N LEU A 227 -22.29 -18.76 -47.53
CA LEU A 227 -21.51 -17.82 -48.34
C LEU A 227 -21.98 -16.37 -48.16
N ALA A 228 -23.29 -16.13 -48.11
CA ALA A 228 -23.88 -14.81 -47.86
C ALA A 228 -23.66 -14.32 -46.42
N ALA A 229 -23.57 -15.22 -45.44
CA ALA A 229 -23.37 -14.89 -44.02
C ALA A 229 -21.91 -14.59 -43.65
N ASN A 230 -20.93 -15.07 -44.45
CA ASN A 230 -19.49 -14.90 -44.16
C ASN A 230 -19.04 -13.45 -43.88
N PRO A 231 -19.47 -12.42 -44.65
CA PRO A 231 -19.13 -11.03 -44.35
C PRO A 231 -19.66 -10.57 -42.99
N VAL A 232 -20.86 -11.01 -42.60
CA VAL A 232 -21.49 -10.67 -41.31
C VAL A 232 -20.76 -11.35 -40.15
N ILE A 233 -20.41 -12.63 -40.33
CA ILE A 233 -19.61 -13.41 -39.37
C ILE A 233 -18.22 -12.79 -39.20
N PHE A 234 -17.62 -12.28 -40.28
CA PHE A 234 -16.35 -11.57 -40.21
C PHE A 234 -16.49 -10.21 -39.51
N CYS A 235 -17.55 -9.46 -39.77
CA CYS A 235 -17.87 -8.21 -39.07
C CYS A 235 -18.04 -8.40 -37.55
N LEU A 236 -18.49 -9.58 -37.10
CA LEU A 236 -18.61 -9.91 -35.67
C LEU A 236 -17.26 -9.76 -34.94
N TYR A 237 -16.14 -10.13 -35.59
CA TYR A 237 -14.80 -9.95 -35.02
C TYR A 237 -14.53 -8.47 -34.67
N PHE A 238 -14.79 -7.57 -35.62
CA PHE A 238 -14.56 -6.13 -35.47
C PHE A 238 -15.49 -5.47 -34.44
N VAL A 239 -16.64 -6.07 -34.15
CA VAL A 239 -17.56 -5.59 -33.11
C VAL A 239 -17.15 -6.11 -31.73
N LEU A 240 -16.71 -7.37 -31.63
CA LEU A 240 -16.31 -7.99 -30.37
C LEU A 240 -14.98 -7.45 -29.84
N GLN A 241 -14.02 -7.15 -30.71
CA GLN A 241 -12.72 -6.62 -30.34
C GLN A 241 -12.77 -5.30 -29.52
N PRO A 242 -13.51 -4.25 -29.93
CA PRO A 242 -13.62 -3.02 -29.14
C PRO A 242 -14.45 -3.21 -27.86
N LEU A 243 -15.42 -4.14 -27.84
CA LEU A 243 -16.15 -4.50 -26.63
C LEU A 243 -15.23 -5.14 -25.59
N ALA A 244 -14.41 -6.10 -26.01
CA ALA A 244 -13.39 -6.71 -25.17
C ALA A 244 -12.38 -5.67 -24.66
N GLY A 245 -11.95 -4.73 -25.51
CA GLY A 245 -11.10 -3.62 -25.09
C GLY A 245 -11.73 -2.73 -24.00
N ARG A 246 -13.06 -2.52 -24.03
CA ARG A 246 -13.78 -1.80 -22.95
C ARG A 246 -13.81 -2.60 -21.66
N VAL A 247 -13.99 -3.92 -21.74
CA VAL A 247 -13.95 -4.82 -20.57
C VAL A 247 -12.57 -4.79 -19.93
N ASN A 248 -11.50 -4.94 -20.71
CA ASN A 248 -10.13 -4.86 -20.21
C ASN A 248 -9.84 -3.52 -19.54
N ARG A 249 -10.22 -2.40 -20.15
CA ARG A 249 -10.07 -1.07 -19.53
C ARG A 249 -10.80 -0.96 -18.19
N LYS A 250 -11.98 -1.58 -18.04
CA LYS A 250 -12.71 -1.61 -16.77
C LYS A 250 -12.02 -2.52 -15.76
N MET A 251 -11.56 -3.70 -16.16
CA MET A 251 -10.82 -4.63 -15.31
C MET A 251 -9.51 -4.02 -14.83
N ALA A 252 -8.74 -3.37 -15.72
CA ALA A 252 -7.52 -2.65 -15.38
C ALA A 252 -7.79 -1.48 -14.40
N LYS A 253 -8.83 -0.67 -14.64
CA LYS A 253 -9.22 0.40 -13.70
C LYS A 253 -9.64 -0.16 -12.34
N TRP A 254 -10.32 -1.29 -12.32
CA TRP A 254 -10.72 -1.97 -11.09
C TRP A 254 -9.51 -2.54 -10.34
N ALA A 255 -8.60 -3.23 -11.03
CA ALA A 255 -7.36 -3.78 -10.48
C ALA A 255 -6.44 -2.68 -9.91
N LYS A 256 -6.38 -1.51 -10.58
CA LYS A 256 -5.65 -0.34 -10.06
C LYS A 256 -6.30 0.23 -8.79
N LYS A 257 -7.64 0.24 -8.73
CA LYS A 257 -8.38 0.71 -7.54
C LYS A 257 -8.37 -0.28 -6.38
N SER A 258 -8.16 -1.56 -6.61
CA SER A 258 -8.10 -2.57 -5.55
C SER A 258 -6.77 -2.58 -4.77
N LYS A 259 -5.80 -1.73 -5.13
CA LYS A 259 -4.48 -1.65 -4.47
C LYS A 259 -4.46 -0.85 -3.15
N TYR A 260 -5.55 -0.22 -2.72
CA TYR A 260 -5.59 0.54 -1.47
C TYR A 260 -6.12 -0.35 -0.35
N ILE A 261 -5.24 -1.13 0.29
CA ILE A 261 -5.56 -1.93 1.47
C ILE A 261 -4.79 -1.30 2.65
N SER A 262 -5.51 -1.03 3.74
CA SER A 262 -4.88 -0.57 5.00
C SER A 262 -3.89 -1.63 5.49
N LEU A 263 -2.70 -1.19 5.88
CA LEU A 263 -1.63 -2.04 6.42
C LEU A 263 -1.83 -2.34 7.91
N PHE A 264 -2.73 -1.63 8.61
CA PHE A 264 -2.93 -1.79 10.05
C PHE A 264 -4.15 -2.64 10.40
N GLN A 265 -4.02 -3.41 11.48
CA GLN A 265 -5.11 -4.12 12.17
C GLN A 265 -5.01 -3.89 13.69
N ILE A 266 -4.61 -2.67 14.08
CA ILE A 266 -4.32 -2.33 15.47
C ILE A 266 -5.62 -2.09 16.24
N THR A 267 -6.62 -1.48 15.59
CA THR A 267 -7.90 -1.15 16.23
C THR A 267 -9.08 -1.87 15.59
N ASN A 268 -10.22 -1.87 16.29
CA ASN A 268 -11.48 -2.35 15.72
C ASN A 268 -11.93 -1.50 14.51
N GLY A 269 -11.58 -0.21 14.47
CA GLY A 269 -11.88 0.66 13.33
C GLY A 269 -11.15 0.25 12.05
N ASP A 270 -9.95 -0.32 12.17
CA ASP A 270 -9.21 -0.89 11.04
C ASP A 270 -9.89 -2.16 10.50
N LYS A 271 -10.35 -3.04 11.41
CA LYS A 271 -11.05 -4.28 11.04
C LYS A 271 -12.36 -4.00 10.30
N ASP A 272 -13.12 -3.01 10.75
CA ASP A 272 -14.36 -2.58 10.10
C ASP A 272 -14.12 -1.95 8.73
N ALA A 273 -13.03 -1.18 8.58
CA ALA A 273 -12.62 -0.61 7.30
C ALA A 273 -12.30 -1.71 6.28
N LEU A 274 -11.52 -2.72 6.70
CA LEU A 274 -11.19 -3.88 5.87
C LEU A 274 -12.45 -4.67 5.48
N ALA A 275 -13.37 -4.90 6.41
CA ALA A 275 -14.63 -5.58 6.14
C ALA A 275 -15.53 -4.79 5.15
N LYS A 276 -15.61 -3.46 5.30
CA LYS A 276 -16.36 -2.59 4.39
C LYS A 276 -15.76 -2.56 2.99
N MET A 277 -14.43 -2.55 2.87
CA MET A 277 -13.74 -2.66 1.59
C MET A 277 -14.03 -4.01 0.93
N ALA A 278 -13.99 -5.12 1.70
CA ALA A 278 -14.31 -6.45 1.19
C ALA A 278 -15.76 -6.55 0.67
N ALA A 279 -16.72 -6.00 1.41
CA ALA A 279 -18.12 -5.96 0.98
C ALA A 279 -18.32 -5.12 -0.30
N THR A 280 -17.64 -3.97 -0.39
CA THR A 280 -17.71 -3.08 -1.56
C THR A 280 -17.11 -3.73 -2.80
N ALA A 281 -15.97 -4.43 -2.64
CA ALA A 281 -15.33 -5.16 -3.73
C ALA A 281 -16.24 -6.30 -4.25
N LYS A 282 -16.83 -7.09 -3.35
CA LYS A 282 -17.78 -8.15 -3.70
C LYS A 282 -18.99 -7.60 -4.48
N ASN A 283 -19.61 -6.53 -3.97
CA ASN A 283 -20.76 -5.90 -4.62
C ASN A 283 -20.41 -5.30 -5.99
N SER A 284 -19.20 -4.74 -6.13
CA SER A 284 -18.72 -4.20 -7.40
C SER A 284 -18.45 -5.29 -8.43
N PHE A 285 -17.89 -6.42 -8.01
CA PHE A 285 -17.69 -7.59 -8.86
C PHE A 285 -19.02 -8.16 -9.36
N ILE A 286 -20.00 -8.31 -8.46
CA ILE A 286 -21.35 -8.77 -8.84
C ILE A 286 -22.01 -7.81 -9.84
N LYS A 287 -21.90 -6.49 -9.62
CA LYS A 287 -22.41 -5.49 -10.57
C LYS A 287 -21.72 -5.57 -11.94
N LEU A 288 -20.40 -5.77 -11.96
CA LEU A 288 -19.65 -5.91 -13.21
C LEU A 288 -20.05 -7.18 -13.96
N ALA A 289 -20.16 -8.31 -13.26
CA ALA A 289 -20.63 -9.57 -13.83
C ALA A 289 -22.06 -9.40 -14.40
N PHE A 290 -22.98 -8.85 -13.61
CA PHE A 290 -24.37 -8.65 -14.03
C PHE A 290 -24.48 -7.71 -15.24
N THR A 291 -23.81 -6.56 -15.23
CA THR A 291 -23.87 -5.62 -16.37
C THR A 291 -23.27 -6.21 -17.64
N THR A 292 -22.21 -7.01 -17.53
CA THR A 292 -21.59 -7.68 -18.68
C THR A 292 -22.53 -8.75 -19.24
N THR A 293 -23.09 -9.62 -18.39
CA THR A 293 -24.03 -10.66 -18.79
C THR A 293 -25.33 -10.09 -19.36
N ALA A 294 -25.89 -9.06 -18.73
CA ALA A 294 -27.11 -8.39 -19.19
C ALA A 294 -26.89 -7.68 -20.54
N SER A 295 -25.73 -7.02 -20.73
CA SER A 295 -25.40 -6.40 -22.01
C SER A 295 -25.20 -7.45 -23.11
N PHE A 296 -24.61 -8.60 -22.81
CA PHE A 296 -24.49 -9.70 -23.76
C PHE A 296 -25.86 -10.25 -24.15
N ALA A 297 -26.71 -10.54 -23.16
CA ALA A 297 -28.07 -11.04 -23.39
C ALA A 297 -28.93 -10.07 -24.23
N LEU A 298 -28.84 -8.77 -23.94
CA LEU A 298 -29.55 -7.73 -24.72
C LEU A 298 -29.09 -7.68 -26.18
N ASN A 299 -27.79 -7.82 -26.44
CA ASN A 299 -27.27 -7.84 -27.81
C ASN A 299 -27.70 -9.11 -28.56
N VAL A 300 -27.73 -10.27 -27.90
CA VAL A 300 -28.25 -11.51 -28.49
C VAL A 300 -29.75 -11.36 -28.82
N ALA A 301 -30.54 -10.83 -27.87
CA ALA A 301 -31.96 -10.59 -28.09
C ALA A 301 -32.22 -9.62 -29.24
N ALA A 302 -31.46 -8.51 -29.32
CA ALA A 302 -31.54 -7.57 -30.43
C ALA A 302 -31.19 -8.23 -31.78
N GLY A 303 -30.17 -9.09 -31.81
CA GLY A 303 -29.81 -9.86 -32.99
C GLY A 303 -30.93 -10.80 -33.47
N VAL A 304 -31.58 -11.50 -32.55
CA VAL A 304 -32.73 -12.38 -32.85
C VAL A 304 -33.92 -11.60 -33.40
N VAL A 305 -34.22 -10.43 -32.81
CA VAL A 305 -35.31 -9.56 -33.27
C VAL A 305 -35.02 -9.00 -34.66
N CYS A 306 -33.80 -8.51 -34.92
CA CYS A 306 -33.40 -8.05 -36.24
C CYS A 306 -33.48 -9.15 -37.30
N TRP A 307 -33.05 -10.38 -36.97
CA TRP A 307 -33.17 -11.52 -37.87
C TRP A 307 -34.64 -11.82 -38.23
N LYS A 308 -35.53 -11.87 -37.23
CA LYS A 308 -36.97 -12.08 -37.45
C LYS A 308 -37.68 -10.98 -38.24
N LEU A 309 -37.15 -9.75 -38.23
CA LEU A 309 -37.72 -8.64 -39.00
C LEU A 309 -37.17 -8.56 -40.43
N THR A 310 -36.09 -9.28 -40.74
CA THR A 310 -35.46 -9.29 -42.08
C THR A 310 -35.76 -10.55 -42.89
N THR A 311 -36.24 -11.61 -42.25
CA THR A 311 -36.92 -12.77 -42.88
C THR A 311 -38.42 -12.57 -42.90
#